data_AF-A0A849WJ82-F1
#
_entry.id   AF-A0A849WJ82-F1
#
_cell.length_a   1.000
_cell.length_b   1.000
_cell.length_c   1.000
_cell.angle_alpha   90.00
_cell.angle_beta   90.00
_cell.angle_gamma   90.00
#
_symmetry.space_group_name_H-M   'P 1'
#
loop_
_entity.id
_entity.type
_entity.pdbx_description
1 polymer ?
#
loop_
_entity_poly.entity_id
_entity_poly.type
_entity_poly.pdbx_seq_one_letter_code
_entity_poly.pdbx_strand_id
1 'polypeptide(L)'
;MGMLDRYKKKTGFIQLLNLLETSSKTKQEQFLNLIHQENPHWEEALKKRILNIDRIVSWNKETLAEIISRVQPLTLAVALRHFSEEKRNNILAVISQSEQRKIHNLVTETNPTPAEVATCISKVVVEVRTLIQQGIIKLEKIDPELSIPENIEELLSQKQVSTHNYTEQQNSPSTNQQETTESKISEAETNLDFSGFFQKTKASGASSLEEKSEVPKNNKEELDFLKKKVNLLASENTQLKQELSILRNKLEQIKKIA
;
A
#
# COMPACT_ATOMS: atom_id res chain seq x y z
N MET A 1 17.82 10.93 3.99
CA MET A 1 17.16 9.94 3.11
C MET A 1 15.69 10.27 3.08
N GLY A 2 15.16 10.55 1.89
CA GLY A 2 13.74 10.84 1.70
C GLY A 2 12.89 9.59 1.92
N MET A 3 11.60 9.79 2.13
CA MET A 3 10.60 8.72 2.27
C MET A 3 10.62 7.79 1.06
N LEU A 4 10.77 8.36 -0.14
CA LEU A 4 10.74 7.64 -1.42
C LEU A 4 11.96 6.73 -1.63
N ASP A 5 13.11 7.02 -1.00
CA ASP A 5 14.36 6.29 -1.24
C ASP A 5 14.22 4.79 -0.91
N ARG A 6 13.38 4.44 0.06
CA ARG A 6 13.12 3.03 0.43
C ARG A 6 12.32 2.25 -0.63
N TYR A 7 11.69 2.95 -1.57
CA TYR A 7 10.84 2.40 -2.63
C TYR A 7 11.46 2.48 -4.02
N LYS A 8 12.64 3.10 -4.20
CA LYS A 8 13.37 3.14 -5.49
C LYS A 8 14.06 1.82 -5.88
N LYS A 9 13.77 0.74 -5.17
CA LYS A 9 14.29 -0.62 -5.42
C LYS A 9 13.27 -1.43 -6.23
N LYS A 10 13.71 -2.53 -6.85
CA LYS A 10 12.81 -3.47 -7.54
C LYS A 10 11.62 -3.85 -6.66
N THR A 11 10.40 -3.79 -7.20
CA THR A 11 9.11 -3.99 -6.51
C THR A 11 8.70 -2.90 -5.52
N GLY A 12 9.52 -1.87 -5.32
CA GLY A 12 9.24 -0.80 -4.37
C GLY A 12 8.06 0.06 -4.80
N PHE A 13 7.84 0.23 -6.10
CA PHE A 13 6.64 0.92 -6.61
C PHE A 13 5.36 0.17 -6.23
N ILE A 14 5.33 -1.16 -6.41
CA ILE A 14 4.20 -2.01 -6.04
C ILE A 14 3.99 -2.00 -4.52
N GLN A 15 5.06 -2.04 -3.73
CA GLN A 15 4.96 -1.94 -2.26
C GLN A 15 4.34 -0.61 -1.83
N LEU A 16 4.73 0.50 -2.45
CA LEU A 16 4.17 1.81 -2.16
C LEU A 16 2.71 1.91 -2.61
N LEU A 17 2.39 1.34 -3.77
CA LEU A 17 1.03 1.30 -4.30
C LEU A 17 0.09 0.51 -3.38
N ASN A 18 0.49 -0.68 -2.94
CA ASN A 18 -0.27 -1.50 -1.99
C ASN A 18 -0.48 -0.76 -0.66
N LEU A 19 0.54 -0.02 -0.18
CA LEU A 19 0.42 0.81 1.03
C LEU A 19 -0.62 1.92 0.85
N LEU A 20 -0.62 2.59 -0.31
CA LEU A 20 -1.59 3.65 -0.61
C LEU A 20 -3.02 3.11 -0.71
N GLU A 21 -3.19 1.93 -1.31
CA GLU A 21 -4.50 1.29 -1.52
C GLU A 21 -5.13 0.73 -0.23
N THR A 22 -4.30 0.36 0.75
CA THR A 22 -4.74 -0.17 2.03
C THR A 22 -4.82 0.89 3.13
N SER A 23 -4.36 2.11 2.86
CA SER A 23 -4.43 3.24 3.79
C SER A 23 -5.79 3.93 3.77
N SER A 24 -6.14 4.64 4.85
CA SER A 24 -7.31 5.52 4.84
C SER A 24 -7.08 6.70 3.89
N LYS A 25 -8.17 7.29 3.37
CA LYS A 25 -8.10 8.44 2.42
C LYS A 25 -7.21 9.57 2.94
N THR A 26 -7.36 9.97 4.20
CA THR A 26 -6.54 11.03 4.82
C THR A 26 -5.04 10.69 4.82
N LYS A 27 -4.67 9.44 5.14
CA LYS A 27 -3.27 9.00 5.14
C LYS A 27 -2.73 8.87 3.73
N GLN A 28 -3.55 8.38 2.80
CA GLN A 28 -3.21 8.29 1.39
C GLN A 28 -2.89 9.67 0.81
N GLU A 29 -3.72 10.68 1.08
CA GLU A 29 -3.48 12.07 0.67
C GLU A 29 -2.20 12.65 1.28
N GLN A 30 -1.96 12.41 2.58
CA GLN A 30 -0.71 12.81 3.25
C GLN A 30 0.52 12.17 2.58
N PHE A 31 0.48 10.88 2.28
CA PHE A 31 1.57 10.21 1.58
C PHE A 31 1.78 10.76 0.17
N LEU A 32 0.70 10.98 -0.59
CA LEU A 32 0.80 11.56 -1.93
C LEU A 32 1.39 12.98 -1.88
N ASN A 33 1.02 13.81 -0.91
CA ASN A 33 1.59 15.14 -0.76
C ASN A 33 3.10 15.09 -0.44
N LEU A 34 3.53 14.18 0.45
CA LEU A 34 4.95 13.98 0.74
C LEU A 34 5.71 13.48 -0.50
N ILE A 35 5.14 12.54 -1.25
CA ILE A 35 5.76 12.03 -2.48
C ILE A 35 5.81 13.13 -3.54
N HIS A 36 4.78 13.98 -3.64
CA HIS A 36 4.77 15.11 -4.57
C HIS A 36 5.89 16.10 -4.28
N GLN A 37 6.12 16.41 -3.00
CA GLN A 37 7.23 17.26 -2.57
C GLN A 37 8.61 16.67 -2.91
N GLU A 38 8.76 15.34 -2.81
CA GLU A 38 10.03 14.66 -3.14
C GLU A 38 10.21 14.43 -4.65
N ASN A 39 9.15 14.01 -5.35
CA ASN A 39 9.14 13.72 -6.78
C ASN A 39 7.71 13.73 -7.37
N PRO A 40 7.32 14.81 -8.07
CA PRO A 40 6.00 14.92 -8.70
C PRO A 40 5.69 13.82 -9.72
N HIS A 41 6.69 13.29 -10.44
CA HIS A 41 6.47 12.25 -11.44
C HIS A 41 6.10 10.90 -10.81
N TRP A 42 6.65 10.60 -9.64
CA TRP A 42 6.26 9.41 -8.88
C TRP A 42 4.83 9.52 -8.39
N GLU A 43 4.45 10.68 -7.87
CA GLU A 43 3.10 10.93 -7.40
C GLU A 43 2.06 10.82 -8.53
N GLU A 44 2.33 11.42 -9.69
CA GLU A 44 1.46 11.30 -10.87
C GLU A 44 1.34 9.84 -11.33
N ALA A 45 2.44 9.11 -11.38
CA ALA A 45 2.46 7.70 -11.79
C ALA A 45 1.67 6.80 -10.83
N LEU A 46 1.73 7.09 -9.52
CA LEU A 46 0.97 6.40 -8.48
C LEU A 46 -0.52 6.74 -8.59
N LYS A 47 -0.89 8.02 -8.71
CA LYS A 47 -2.29 8.44 -8.87
C LYS A 47 -2.99 7.75 -10.04
N LYS A 48 -2.30 7.60 -11.18
CA LYS A 48 -2.83 6.89 -12.36
C LYS A 48 -3.08 5.40 -12.10
N ARG A 49 -2.29 4.79 -11.22
CA ARG A 49 -2.23 3.33 -11.01
C ARG A 49 -2.90 2.83 -9.74
N ILE A 50 -3.38 3.73 -8.87
CA ILE A 50 -4.13 3.36 -7.67
C ILE A 50 -5.43 2.65 -8.09
N LEU A 51 -5.61 1.44 -7.57
CA LEU A 51 -6.80 0.65 -7.70
C LEU A 51 -7.75 0.97 -6.55
N ASN A 52 -9.03 1.16 -6.88
CA ASN A 52 -10.09 1.35 -5.91
C ASN A 52 -11.29 0.47 -6.29
N ILE A 53 -12.20 0.30 -5.35
CA ILE A 53 -13.35 -0.58 -5.54
C ILE A 53 -14.30 -0.10 -6.64
N ASP A 54 -14.47 1.22 -6.80
CA ASP A 54 -15.29 1.79 -7.87
C ASP A 54 -14.75 1.46 -9.26
N ARG A 55 -13.42 1.45 -9.42
CA ARG A 55 -12.73 1.10 -10.67
C ARG A 55 -12.86 -0.40 -10.94
N ILE A 56 -12.72 -1.24 -9.92
CA ILE A 56 -12.92 -2.71 -10.05
C ILE A 56 -14.34 -3.03 -10.56
N VAL A 57 -15.37 -2.43 -9.98
CA VAL A 57 -16.77 -2.72 -10.36
C VAL A 57 -17.17 -2.11 -11.71
N SER A 58 -16.34 -1.23 -12.28
CA SER A 58 -16.55 -0.65 -13.62
C SER A 58 -16.03 -1.53 -14.75
N TRP A 59 -15.28 -2.59 -14.43
CA TRP A 59 -14.76 -3.53 -15.42
C TRP A 59 -15.87 -4.39 -16.05
N ASN A 60 -15.54 -5.09 -17.14
CA ASN A 60 -16.48 -5.96 -17.83
C ASN A 60 -17.02 -7.08 -16.93
N LYS A 61 -18.20 -7.60 -17.29
CA LYS A 61 -18.94 -8.57 -16.46
C LYS A 61 -18.17 -9.87 -16.26
N GLU A 62 -17.42 -10.30 -17.28
CA GLU A 62 -16.63 -11.54 -17.25
C GLU A 62 -15.51 -11.44 -16.21
N THR A 63 -14.77 -10.32 -16.20
CA THR A 63 -13.71 -10.06 -15.23
C THR A 63 -14.29 -9.91 -13.82
N LEU A 64 -15.42 -9.20 -13.70
CA LEU A 64 -16.08 -8.99 -12.43
C LEU A 64 -16.58 -10.31 -11.83
N ALA A 65 -17.12 -11.22 -12.65
CA ALA A 65 -17.53 -12.55 -12.22
C ALA A 65 -16.34 -13.39 -11.72
N GLU A 66 -15.22 -13.38 -12.44
CA GLU A 66 -13.99 -14.08 -12.02
C GLU A 66 -13.50 -13.56 -10.66
N ILE A 67 -13.47 -12.23 -10.46
CA ILE A 67 -13.09 -11.61 -9.18
C ILE A 67 -14.03 -12.05 -8.06
N ILE A 68 -15.34 -11.89 -8.27
CA ILE A 68 -16.34 -12.18 -7.25
C ILE A 68 -16.29 -13.65 -6.81
N SER A 69 -16.06 -14.57 -7.74
CA SER A 69 -15.97 -16.00 -7.45
C SER A 69 -14.80 -16.37 -6.52
N ARG A 70 -13.78 -15.52 -6.43
CA ARG A 70 -12.58 -15.74 -5.60
C ARG A 70 -12.59 -14.97 -4.28
N VAL A 71 -13.38 -13.90 -4.19
CA VAL A 71 -13.54 -13.14 -2.94
C VAL A 71 -14.41 -13.92 -1.97
N GLN A 72 -13.99 -13.97 -0.70
CA GLN A 72 -14.78 -14.61 0.36
C GLN A 72 -16.20 -14.00 0.45
N PRO A 73 -17.29 -14.81 0.47
CA PRO A 73 -18.66 -14.30 0.44
C PRO A 73 -19.01 -13.28 1.52
N LEU A 74 -18.52 -13.46 2.75
CA LEU A 74 -18.74 -12.51 3.85
C LEU A 74 -18.03 -11.18 3.59
N THR A 75 -16.78 -11.22 3.14
CA THR A 75 -16.00 -10.02 2.79
C THR A 75 -16.71 -9.24 1.69
N LEU A 76 -17.21 -9.94 0.67
CA LEU A 76 -17.97 -9.32 -0.41
C LEU A 76 -19.30 -8.74 0.09
N ALA A 77 -20.07 -9.49 0.88
CA ALA A 77 -21.34 -9.02 1.44
C ALA A 77 -21.19 -7.70 2.22
N VAL A 78 -20.17 -7.63 3.09
CA VAL A 78 -19.87 -6.43 3.87
C VAL A 78 -19.37 -5.29 2.97
N ALA A 79 -18.50 -5.58 1.99
CA ALA A 79 -18.00 -4.56 1.06
C ALA A 79 -19.12 -3.98 0.16
N LEU A 80 -20.07 -4.80 -0.27
CA LEU A 80 -21.19 -4.39 -1.13
C LEU A 80 -22.14 -3.38 -0.47
N ARG A 81 -22.12 -3.24 0.86
CA ARG A 81 -22.88 -2.18 1.56
C ARG A 81 -22.35 -0.77 1.31
N HIS A 82 -21.14 -0.65 0.75
CA HIS A 82 -20.63 0.62 0.27
C HIS A 82 -21.43 1.19 -0.91
N PHE A 83 -22.02 0.31 -1.72
CA PHE A 83 -22.75 0.68 -2.91
C PHE A 83 -24.25 0.84 -2.64
N SER A 84 -24.92 1.62 -3.50
CA SER A 84 -26.38 1.66 -3.53
C SER A 84 -26.95 0.28 -3.85
N GLU A 85 -28.20 0.04 -3.46
CA GLU A 85 -28.88 -1.23 -3.70
C GLU A 85 -28.95 -1.60 -5.18
N GLU A 86 -29.22 -0.63 -6.06
CA GLU A 86 -29.22 -0.82 -7.51
C GLU A 86 -27.84 -1.27 -8.02
N LYS A 87 -26.77 -0.56 -7.63
CA LYS A 87 -25.40 -0.89 -8.07
C LYS A 87 -24.97 -2.25 -7.52
N ARG A 88 -25.35 -2.58 -6.28
CA ARG A 88 -25.13 -3.91 -5.70
C ARG A 88 -25.83 -5.01 -6.50
N ASN A 89 -27.08 -4.81 -6.89
CA ASN A 89 -27.83 -5.80 -7.67
C ASN A 89 -27.20 -6.00 -9.06
N ASN A 90 -26.73 -4.93 -9.70
CA ASN A 90 -25.98 -5.01 -10.96
C ASN A 90 -24.67 -5.79 -10.82
N ILE A 91 -23.93 -5.57 -9.72
CA ILE A 91 -22.71 -6.33 -9.41
C ILE A 91 -23.05 -7.81 -9.19
N LEU A 92 -24.11 -8.12 -8.45
CA LEU A 92 -24.53 -9.50 -8.18
C LEU A 92 -25.11 -10.21 -9.41
N ALA A 93 -25.61 -9.48 -10.41
CA ALA A 93 -26.18 -10.07 -11.61
C ALA A 93 -25.14 -10.84 -12.46
N VAL A 94 -23.84 -10.67 -12.21
CA VAL A 94 -22.77 -11.35 -12.97
C VAL A 94 -22.46 -12.77 -12.47
N ILE A 95 -23.00 -13.17 -11.32
CA ILE A 95 -22.75 -14.48 -10.71
C ILE A 95 -24.01 -15.35 -10.66
N SER A 96 -23.85 -16.62 -10.29
CA SER A 96 -24.94 -17.59 -10.23
C SER A 96 -26.00 -17.25 -9.17
N GLN A 97 -27.26 -17.63 -9.42
CA GLN A 97 -28.38 -17.37 -8.49
C GLN A 97 -28.17 -17.96 -7.09
N SER A 98 -27.47 -19.09 -6.98
CA SER A 98 -27.12 -19.70 -5.69
C SER A 98 -26.16 -18.83 -4.87
N GLU A 99 -25.13 -18.29 -5.52
CA GLU A 99 -24.18 -17.37 -4.89
C GLU A 99 -24.81 -16.03 -4.55
N GLN A 100 -25.65 -15.48 -5.45
CA GLN A 100 -26.44 -14.28 -5.18
C GLN A 100 -27.26 -14.44 -3.90
N ARG A 101 -28.00 -15.54 -3.76
CA ARG A 101 -28.80 -15.84 -2.57
C ARG A 101 -27.92 -15.93 -1.32
N LYS A 102 -26.78 -16.61 -1.41
CA LYS A 102 -25.83 -16.73 -0.28
C LYS A 102 -25.33 -15.36 0.17
N ILE A 103 -24.93 -14.50 -0.76
CA ILE A 103 -24.44 -13.14 -0.44
C ILE A 103 -25.58 -12.28 0.10
N HIS A 104 -26.79 -12.36 -0.47
CA HIS A 104 -27.95 -11.60 0.00
C HIS A 104 -28.32 -11.93 1.45
N ASN A 105 -28.30 -13.21 1.82
CA ASN A 105 -28.54 -13.64 3.20
C ASN A 105 -27.49 -13.04 4.14
N LEU A 106 -26.21 -13.11 3.77
CA LEU A 106 -25.12 -12.51 4.56
C LEU A 106 -25.26 -10.99 4.67
N VAL A 107 -25.65 -10.29 3.61
CA VAL A 107 -25.90 -8.84 3.66
C VAL A 107 -27.00 -8.54 4.66
N THR A 108 -28.10 -9.30 4.64
CA THR A 108 -29.26 -9.06 5.53
C THR A 108 -28.94 -9.36 7.00
N GLU A 109 -28.16 -10.40 7.26
CA GLU A 109 -27.77 -10.82 8.62
C GLU A 109 -26.68 -9.94 9.25
N THR A 110 -25.87 -9.27 8.44
CA THR A 110 -24.75 -8.45 8.92
C THR A 110 -25.13 -6.98 9.01
N ASN A 111 -24.83 -6.34 10.14
CA ASN A 111 -24.90 -4.90 10.33
C ASN A 111 -23.50 -4.34 10.60
N PRO A 112 -22.62 -4.31 9.59
CA PRO A 112 -21.23 -3.91 9.77
C PRO A 112 -21.13 -2.41 10.01
N THR A 113 -20.18 -2.04 10.85
CA THR A 113 -19.73 -0.67 11.07
C THR A 113 -19.04 -0.11 9.82
N PRO A 114 -18.98 1.22 9.64
CA PRO A 114 -18.24 1.83 8.52
C PRO A 114 -16.77 1.41 8.45
N ALA A 115 -16.14 1.12 9.60
CA ALA A 115 -14.76 0.64 9.68
C ALA A 115 -14.61 -0.79 9.14
N GLU A 116 -15.57 -1.67 9.42
CA GLU A 116 -15.59 -3.04 8.89
C GLU A 116 -15.83 -3.04 7.37
N VAL A 117 -16.72 -2.16 6.89
CA VAL A 117 -16.93 -1.95 5.45
C VAL A 117 -15.63 -1.52 4.77
N ALA A 118 -14.95 -0.50 5.30
CA ALA A 118 -13.67 -0.05 4.77
C ALA A 118 -12.62 -1.17 4.78
N THR A 119 -12.54 -1.94 5.85
CA THR A 119 -11.62 -3.09 5.96
C THR A 119 -11.91 -4.15 4.90
N CYS A 120 -13.18 -4.48 4.67
CA CYS A 120 -13.57 -5.44 3.65
C CYS A 120 -13.31 -4.93 2.24
N ILE A 121 -13.53 -3.64 1.98
CA ILE A 121 -13.13 -3.01 0.71
C ILE A 121 -11.62 -3.17 0.48
N SER A 122 -10.79 -2.85 1.47
CA SER A 122 -9.32 -3.03 1.35
C SER A 122 -8.95 -4.48 1.06
N LYS A 123 -9.63 -5.45 1.70
CA LYS A 123 -9.43 -6.88 1.42
C LYS A 123 -9.78 -7.24 -0.02
N VAL A 124 -10.89 -6.71 -0.57
CA VAL A 124 -11.24 -6.94 -1.98
C VAL A 124 -10.16 -6.38 -2.91
N VAL A 125 -9.68 -5.16 -2.65
CA VAL A 125 -8.60 -4.55 -3.47
C VAL A 125 -7.33 -5.39 -3.42
N VAL A 126 -6.93 -5.87 -2.23
CA VAL A 126 -5.76 -6.75 -2.06
C VAL A 126 -5.93 -8.09 -2.80
N GLU A 127 -7.12 -8.69 -2.74
CA GLU A 127 -7.42 -9.92 -3.46
C GLU A 127 -7.28 -9.69 -4.97
N VAL A 128 -7.87 -8.62 -5.51
CA VAL A 128 -7.75 -8.28 -6.94
C VAL A 128 -6.29 -8.04 -7.34
N ARG A 129 -5.50 -7.36 -6.51
CA ARG A 129 -4.05 -7.21 -6.73
C ARG A 129 -3.33 -8.55 -6.78
N THR A 130 -3.73 -9.51 -5.95
CA THR A 130 -3.19 -10.86 -5.97
C THR A 130 -3.53 -11.58 -7.27
N LEU A 131 -4.77 -11.46 -7.76
CA LEU A 131 -5.18 -12.04 -9.04
C LEU A 131 -4.43 -11.44 -10.25
N ILE A 132 -4.11 -10.14 -10.18
CA ILE A 132 -3.27 -9.47 -11.18
C ILE A 132 -1.85 -10.02 -11.14
N GLN A 133 -1.24 -10.13 -9.95
CA GLN A 133 0.11 -10.67 -9.78
C GLN A 133 0.22 -12.13 -10.24
N GLN A 134 -0.85 -12.91 -10.08
CA GLN A 134 -0.94 -14.29 -10.57
C GLN A 134 -1.17 -14.38 -12.09
N GLY A 135 -1.41 -13.26 -12.78
CA GLY A 135 -1.66 -13.20 -14.21
C GLY A 135 -3.05 -13.70 -14.63
N ILE A 136 -3.96 -13.91 -13.67
CA ILE A 136 -5.36 -14.28 -13.92
C ILE A 136 -6.09 -13.09 -14.53
N ILE A 137 -5.88 -11.90 -13.95
CA ILE A 137 -6.40 -10.63 -14.46
C ILE A 137 -5.28 -9.93 -15.21
N LYS A 138 -5.47 -9.72 -16.51
CA LYS A 138 -4.52 -9.01 -17.37
C LYS A 138 -4.98 -7.57 -17.55
N LEU A 139 -4.38 -6.66 -16.77
CA LEU A 139 -4.72 -5.23 -16.79
C LEU A 139 -4.57 -4.62 -18.19
N GLU A 140 -3.65 -5.14 -19.01
CA GLU A 140 -3.40 -4.67 -20.38
C GLU A 140 -4.66 -4.76 -21.27
N LYS A 141 -5.58 -5.69 -20.95
CA LYS A 141 -6.81 -5.89 -21.72
C LYS A 141 -8.04 -5.21 -21.12
N ILE A 142 -7.97 -4.84 -19.84
CA ILE A 142 -9.13 -4.39 -19.06
C ILE A 142 -9.01 -2.90 -18.77
N ASP A 143 -7.85 -2.47 -18.30
CA ASP A 143 -7.56 -1.09 -17.92
C ASP A 143 -6.05 -0.83 -18.05
N PRO A 144 -5.58 -0.47 -19.26
CA PRO A 144 -4.16 -0.32 -19.56
C PRO A 144 -3.45 0.73 -18.67
N GLU A 145 -4.17 1.71 -18.16
CA GLU A 145 -3.60 2.76 -17.29
C GLU A 145 -3.14 2.22 -15.93
N LEU A 146 -3.79 1.15 -15.45
CA LEU A 146 -3.43 0.48 -14.21
C LEU A 146 -2.24 -0.47 -14.38
N SER A 147 -1.86 -0.82 -15.61
CA SER A 147 -0.73 -1.71 -15.87
C SER A 147 0.58 -1.06 -15.39
N ILE A 148 1.39 -1.86 -14.71
CA ILE A 148 2.66 -1.45 -14.10
C ILE A 148 3.79 -2.08 -14.92
N PRO A 149 4.57 -1.28 -15.67
CA PRO A 149 5.74 -1.78 -16.35
C PRO A 149 6.76 -2.36 -15.35
N GLU A 150 7.45 -3.45 -15.72
CA GLU A 150 8.42 -4.11 -14.85
C GLU A 150 9.61 -3.20 -14.45
N ASN A 151 9.91 -2.18 -15.25
CA ASN A 151 11.00 -1.22 -15.04
C ASN A 151 10.48 0.18 -14.67
N ILE A 152 9.29 0.29 -14.08
CA ILE A 152 8.70 1.59 -13.76
C ILE A 152 9.60 2.43 -12.84
N GLU A 153 10.28 1.81 -11.88
CA GLU A 153 11.19 2.51 -10.97
C GLU A 153 12.38 3.15 -11.73
N GLU A 154 12.93 2.46 -12.73
CA GLU A 154 14.03 2.96 -13.55
C GLU A 154 13.57 4.08 -14.48
N LEU A 155 12.40 3.93 -15.11
CA LEU A 155 11.80 4.94 -15.98
C LEU A 155 11.51 6.25 -15.22
N LEU A 156 10.99 6.13 -13.99
CA LEU A 156 10.72 7.29 -13.15
C LEU A 156 12.00 7.93 -12.62
N SER A 157 13.07 7.14 -12.40
CA SER A 157 14.38 7.65 -11.98
C SER A 157 15.11 8.35 -13.13
N GLN A 158 15.02 7.85 -14.36
CA GLN A 158 15.63 8.49 -15.55
C GLN A 158 14.94 9.81 -15.92
N LYS A 159 13.61 9.89 -15.75
CA LYS A 159 12.86 11.14 -15.97
C LYS A 159 13.24 12.27 -15.00
N GLN A 160 13.70 11.96 -13.79
CA GLN A 160 14.24 12.99 -12.87
C GLN A 160 15.48 13.69 -13.44
N VAL A 161 16.32 12.97 -14.19
CA VAL A 161 17.58 13.51 -14.72
C VAL A 161 17.34 14.37 -15.96
N SER A 162 16.29 14.06 -16.73
CA SER A 162 15.99 14.74 -18.00
C SER A 162 15.46 16.17 -17.82
N THR A 163 14.87 16.49 -16.65
CA THR A 163 14.36 17.84 -16.34
C THR A 163 15.45 18.84 -15.90
N HIS A 164 16.71 18.43 -15.75
CA HIS A 164 17.81 19.34 -15.43
C HIS A 164 18.79 19.63 -16.57
N ASN A 165 18.62 19.02 -17.76
CA ASN A 165 19.58 19.17 -18.85
C ASN A 165 19.04 19.84 -20.13
N TYR A 166 17.92 20.57 -20.06
CA TYR A 166 17.43 21.37 -21.18
C TYR A 166 17.32 22.85 -20.82
N THR A 167 18.47 23.51 -20.70
CA THR A 167 18.62 24.93 -21.09
C THR A 167 20.08 25.14 -21.48
N GLU A 168 20.39 25.01 -22.78
CA GLU A 168 21.24 25.95 -23.52
C GLU A 168 21.45 25.46 -24.95
N GLN A 169 20.76 26.12 -25.88
CA GLN A 169 21.28 26.46 -27.21
C GLN A 169 20.32 27.46 -27.87
N GLN A 170 20.70 28.74 -27.94
CA GLN A 170 20.84 29.55 -29.17
C GLN A 170 21.07 31.07 -28.92
N ASN A 171 22.25 31.55 -29.33
CA ASN A 171 22.71 32.85 -29.87
C ASN A 171 22.04 34.23 -29.56
N SER A 172 22.82 35.08 -28.85
CA SER A 172 23.37 36.46 -29.14
C SER A 172 22.49 37.66 -29.59
N PRO A 173 22.95 38.94 -29.45
CA PRO A 173 23.72 39.64 -28.39
C PRO A 173 23.14 41.04 -28.00
N SER A 174 23.49 41.60 -26.82
CA SER A 174 23.72 43.07 -26.55
C SER A 174 23.88 43.41 -25.04
N THR A 175 25.10 43.79 -24.66
CA THR A 175 25.54 44.99 -23.88
C THR A 175 24.84 45.48 -22.59
N ASN A 176 25.65 45.50 -21.50
CA ASN A 176 25.68 46.37 -20.29
C ASN A 176 24.44 46.40 -19.36
N GLN A 177 24.53 46.33 -18.04
CA GLN A 177 25.48 46.93 -17.09
C GLN A 177 25.47 46.16 -15.75
N GLN A 178 26.59 46.24 -15.03
CA GLN A 178 26.79 45.75 -13.66
C GLN A 178 25.86 46.45 -12.67
N GLU A 179 25.35 45.72 -11.67
CA GLU A 179 25.31 46.23 -10.30
C GLU A 179 25.30 45.08 -9.28
N THR A 180 26.32 45.13 -8.42
CA THR A 180 26.49 44.36 -7.20
C THR A 180 25.48 44.78 -6.14
N THR A 181 24.86 43.83 -5.45
CA THR A 181 24.35 44.05 -4.08
C THR A 181 24.32 42.74 -3.31
N GLU A 182 25.28 42.60 -2.40
CA GLU A 182 25.23 41.68 -1.25
C GLU A 182 24.14 42.13 -0.27
N SER A 183 23.34 41.20 0.25
CA SER A 183 22.71 41.19 1.59
C SER A 183 21.95 39.85 1.74
N LYS A 184 22.46 38.84 2.48
CA LYS A 184 22.31 38.59 3.92
C LYS A 184 20.85 38.47 4.43
N ILE A 185 20.63 37.40 5.23
CA ILE A 185 19.48 37.04 6.09
C ILE A 185 18.43 36.16 5.36
N SER A 186 18.01 34.97 5.80
CA SER A 186 18.17 34.21 7.05
C SER A 186 17.89 32.72 6.81
N GLU A 187 18.74 31.87 7.38
CA GLU A 187 18.48 30.46 7.63
C GLU A 187 17.37 30.33 8.69
N ALA A 188 16.30 29.61 8.36
CA ALA A 188 15.33 29.13 9.33
C ALA A 188 15.42 27.60 9.35
N GLU A 189 16.34 27.10 10.17
CA GLU A 189 16.40 25.71 10.57
C GLU A 189 15.16 25.35 11.38
N THR A 190 14.20 24.64 10.79
CA THR A 190 13.25 23.86 11.60
C THR A 190 13.91 22.52 11.93
N ASN A 191 14.74 22.53 12.97
CA ASN A 191 15.09 21.32 13.71
C ASN A 191 13.81 20.77 14.37
N LEU A 192 13.15 19.81 13.70
CA LEU A 192 12.15 18.96 14.35
C LEU A 192 12.81 17.62 14.66
N ASP A 193 13.17 17.52 15.93
CA ASP A 193 13.80 16.40 16.63
C ASP A 193 13.06 15.07 16.38
N PHE A 194 13.79 14.12 15.78
CA PHE A 194 13.38 12.75 15.46
C PHE A 194 13.87 11.74 16.53
N SER A 195 14.07 12.15 17.78
CA SER A 195 14.59 11.24 18.84
C SER A 195 13.52 10.45 19.61
N GLY A 196 12.22 10.67 19.38
CA GLY A 196 11.16 10.06 20.21
C GLY A 196 10.78 8.60 19.94
N PHE A 197 11.29 7.95 18.88
CA PHE A 197 10.74 6.65 18.45
C PHE A 197 11.46 5.40 19.01
N PHE A 198 12.56 5.55 19.75
CA PHE A 198 13.24 4.40 20.37
C PHE A 198 13.80 4.75 21.76
N GLN A 199 12.95 4.73 22.81
CA GLN A 199 13.46 4.60 24.17
C GLN A 199 12.60 3.71 25.07
N LYS A 200 12.97 2.42 25.05
CA LYS A 200 13.35 1.63 26.24
C LYS A 200 12.62 2.00 27.55
N THR A 201 11.53 1.30 27.85
CA THR A 201 10.98 1.25 29.21
C THR A 201 11.68 0.13 30.00
N LYS A 202 12.50 0.52 30.99
CA LYS A 202 12.69 -0.26 32.22
C LYS A 202 13.00 0.64 33.43
N ALA A 203 12.10 0.53 34.41
CA ALA A 203 12.27 0.48 35.87
C ALA A 203 12.79 1.69 36.67
N SER A 204 11.86 2.31 37.42
CA SER A 204 11.87 2.63 38.87
C SER A 204 10.60 3.48 39.14
N GLY A 205 9.86 3.49 40.25
CA GLY A 205 9.95 2.93 41.58
C GLY A 205 9.17 3.88 42.51
N ALA A 206 8.01 3.41 43.02
CA ALA A 206 7.24 3.86 44.21
C ALA A 206 6.80 5.35 44.37
N SER A 207 5.48 5.57 44.31
CA SER A 207 4.72 6.30 45.34
C SER A 207 3.23 5.97 45.24
N SER A 208 2.63 5.60 46.36
CA SER A 208 1.26 5.16 46.54
C SER A 208 0.25 6.30 46.40
N LEU A 209 -0.88 6.03 45.75
CA LEU A 209 -2.21 6.49 46.17
C LEU A 209 -3.29 5.72 45.39
N GLU A 210 -4.27 5.24 46.14
CA GLU A 210 -5.35 4.34 45.74
C GLU A 210 -6.30 5.00 44.72
N GLU A 211 -6.61 4.31 43.62
CA GLU A 211 -7.94 4.41 43.01
C GLU A 211 -8.29 3.16 42.20
N LYS A 212 -9.42 2.55 42.56
CA LYS A 212 -10.05 1.40 41.89
C LYS A 212 -10.25 1.68 40.40
N SER A 213 -9.78 0.79 39.54
CA SER A 213 -10.35 0.65 38.19
C SER A 213 -10.15 -0.77 37.67
N GLU A 214 -11.27 -1.43 37.40
CA GLU A 214 -11.36 -2.77 36.82
C GLU A 214 -10.75 -2.78 35.42
N VAL A 215 -9.75 -3.65 35.21
CA VAL A 215 -9.16 -3.91 33.88
C VAL A 215 -9.96 -5.02 33.19
N PRO A 216 -10.45 -4.83 31.94
CA PRO A 216 -11.22 -5.84 31.24
C PRO A 216 -10.34 -7.05 30.90
N LYS A 217 -10.77 -8.24 31.33
CA LYS A 217 -10.08 -9.55 31.17
C LYS A 217 -9.69 -9.88 29.71
N ASN A 218 -10.32 -9.25 28.73
CA ASN A 218 -10.17 -9.56 27.30
C ASN A 218 -8.77 -9.23 26.73
N ASN A 219 -8.12 -8.17 27.22
CA ASN A 219 -6.84 -7.71 26.64
C ASN A 219 -5.66 -8.63 26.99
N LYS A 220 -5.76 -9.38 28.10
CA LYS A 220 -4.68 -10.29 28.53
C LYS A 220 -4.65 -11.55 27.68
N GLU A 221 -5.82 -12.07 27.31
CA GLU A 221 -5.96 -13.24 26.46
C GLU A 221 -5.52 -12.94 25.02
N GLU A 222 -5.87 -11.77 24.49
CA GLU A 222 -5.38 -11.31 23.20
C GLU A 222 -3.85 -11.13 23.19
N LEU A 223 -3.28 -10.56 24.26
CA LEU A 223 -1.83 -10.39 24.38
C LEU A 223 -1.10 -11.74 24.41
N ASP A 224 -1.64 -12.73 25.11
CA ASP A 224 -1.05 -14.06 25.17
C ASP A 224 -1.22 -14.85 23.87
N PHE A 225 -2.33 -14.66 23.16
CA PHE A 225 -2.52 -15.18 21.80
C PHE A 225 -1.54 -14.56 20.80
N LEU A 226 -1.38 -13.23 20.83
CA LEU A 226 -0.42 -12.53 19.98
C LEU A 226 1.02 -12.97 20.27
N LYS A 227 1.41 -13.12 21.54
CA LYS A 227 2.74 -13.65 21.92
C LYS A 227 2.98 -15.04 21.36
N LYS A 228 2.00 -15.94 21.45
CA LYS A 228 2.10 -17.29 20.86
C LYS A 228 2.27 -17.23 19.35
N LYS A 229 1.51 -16.37 18.67
CA LYS A 229 1.58 -16.21 17.22
C LYS A 229 2.91 -15.61 16.76
N VAL A 230 3.44 -14.63 17.50
CA VAL A 230 4.76 -14.04 17.25
C VAL A 230 5.86 -15.08 17.42
N ASN A 231 5.81 -15.90 18.46
CA ASN A 231 6.80 -16.97 18.67
C ASN A 231 6.73 -18.04 17.56
N LEU A 232 5.53 -18.41 17.12
CA LEU A 232 5.35 -19.35 16.02
C LEU A 232 5.96 -18.80 14.72
N LEU A 233 5.61 -17.56 14.36
CA LEU A 233 6.15 -16.90 13.16
C LEU A 233 7.67 -16.71 13.24
N ALA A 234 8.22 -16.44 14.43
CA ALA A 234 9.67 -16.35 14.62
C ALA A 234 10.37 -17.70 14.40
N SER A 235 9.75 -18.79 14.84
CA SER A 235 10.27 -20.15 14.61
C SER A 235 10.23 -20.54 13.14
N GLU A 236 9.12 -20.26 12.45
CA GLU A 236 8.95 -20.52 11.01
C GLU A 236 9.92 -19.69 10.16
N ASN A 237 10.12 -18.42 10.51
CA ASN A 237 11.09 -17.56 9.82
C ASN A 237 12.54 -18.05 10.03
N THR A 238 12.84 -18.66 11.18
CA THR A 238 14.14 -19.29 11.42
C THR A 238 14.32 -20.53 10.56
N GLN A 239 13.29 -21.37 10.44
CA GLN A 239 13.29 -22.55 9.59
C GLN A 239 13.46 -22.17 8.10
N LEU A 240 12.69 -21.20 7.60
CA LEU A 240 12.78 -20.74 6.21
C LEU A 240 14.16 -20.17 5.88
N LYS A 241 14.81 -19.48 6.82
CA LYS A 241 16.19 -19.01 6.65
C LYS A 241 17.20 -20.16 6.52
N GLN A 242 17.01 -21.23 7.29
CA GLN A 242 17.85 -22.43 7.19
C GLN A 242 17.65 -23.13 5.84
N GLU A 243 16.40 -23.28 5.39
CA GLU A 243 16.08 -23.86 4.08
C GLU A 243 16.66 -23.04 2.93
N LEU A 244 16.53 -21.71 2.98
CA LEU A 244 17.16 -20.82 2.00
C LEU A 244 18.68 -20.93 1.98
N SER A 245 19.31 -21.09 3.13
CA SER A 245 20.77 -21.32 3.22
C SER A 245 21.17 -22.63 2.54
N ILE A 246 20.44 -23.71 2.81
CA ILE A 246 20.68 -25.03 2.21
C ILE A 246 20.49 -24.97 0.68
N LEU A 247 19.42 -24.34 0.21
CA LEU A 247 19.13 -24.20 -1.22
C LEU A 247 20.19 -23.36 -1.93
N ARG A 248 20.69 -22.28 -1.30
CA ARG A 248 21.79 -21.48 -1.84
C ARG A 248 23.07 -22.30 -1.96
N ASN A 249 23.42 -23.07 -0.94
CA ASN A 249 24.60 -23.94 -0.99
C ASN A 249 24.48 -25.01 -2.09
N LYS A 250 23.30 -25.63 -2.25
CA LYS A 250 23.05 -26.58 -3.34
C LYS A 250 23.16 -25.92 -4.71
N LEU A 251 22.62 -24.71 -4.87
CA LEU A 251 22.70 -23.95 -6.13
C LEU A 251 24.15 -23.59 -6.45
N GLU A 252 24.94 -23.18 -5.46
CA GLU A 252 26.37 -22.90 -5.62
C GLU A 252 27.16 -24.16 -5.97
N GLN A 253 26.82 -25.31 -5.40
CA GLN A 253 27.44 -26.60 -5.73
C GLN A 253 27.12 -27.02 -7.17
N ILE A 254 25.88 -26.84 -7.63
CA ILE A 254 25.50 -27.08 -9.04
C ILE A 254 26.31 -26.17 -9.97
N LYS A 255 26.47 -24.89 -9.63
CA LYS A 255 27.29 -23.93 -10.40
C LYS A 255 28.78 -24.26 -10.45
N LYS A 256 29.30 -25.07 -9.52
CA LYS A 256 30.71 -25.50 -9.52
C LYS A 256 30.93 -26.76 -10.37
N ILE A 257 29.87 -27.49 -10.71
CA ILE A 257 29.92 -28.74 -11.48
C ILE A 257 29.56 -28.50 -12.96
N ALA A 258 28.75 -27.47 -13.25
CA ALA A 258 28.46 -26.99 -14.61
C ALA A 258 29.53 -26.00 -15.11
#